data_AF-A0A9W7A3G3-F1
#
_entry.id   AF-A0A9W7A3G3-F1
#
_cell.length_a   1.000
_cell.length_b   1.000
_cell.length_c   1.000
_cell.angle_alpha   90.00
_cell.angle_beta   90.00
_cell.angle_gamma   90.00
#
_symmetry.space_group_name_H-M   'P 1'
#
loop_
_entity.id
_entity.type
_entity.pdbx_description
1 polymer ?
#
loop_
_entity_poly.entity_id
_entity_poly.type
_entity_poly.pdbx_seq_one_letter_code
_entity_poly.pdbx_strand_id
1 'polypeptide(L)'
;MDSTLAVLLGLLVMWLFLPIPYNPVLGFLFYLLICLARLCTAVRFYVICVVGALLGVIISPSIFLFIVSAILHPLSPRPSTSLVRPCIYSGYVNHTRLLPVRHAFRYPIFFLFLDVTDSNESRLFPLTSFLRVARFNTSDHLKNGEGGTGTIGARVLKYLNERTENGTRLDPSNSRVYALTSLTYFGYCFNPVTFYYVLALNSNLIAIVAEVANTPWLEQRSYVLHCQSLDDVKVSYSNHLPFEDLQVSTSTGVVNPMDYYVNYVFNKDFHVSPFMPMDFTYDWTFMVPNDKINVITKMLRSSDLHFTASFNLERRELNDSSLLWEIGKLPFFCVLVQVWIHWEAAKLWFKGVTFIPHPEEAETRASKAIALLAGIVLKPFTKKKEN
;
A
#
# COMPACT_ATOMS: atom_id res chain seq x y z
N MET A 1 -9.06 28.79 -10.23
CA MET A 1 -9.78 30.09 -10.32
C MET A 1 -10.23 30.23 -11.76
N ASP A 2 -11.54 30.27 -12.01
CA ASP A 2 -12.13 30.29 -13.36
C ASP A 2 -11.47 31.39 -14.22
N SER A 3 -11.01 31.07 -15.43
CA SER A 3 -10.19 31.96 -16.27
C SER A 3 -10.89 33.30 -16.53
N THR A 4 -12.22 33.28 -16.58
CA THR A 4 -13.06 34.47 -16.74
C THR A 4 -13.04 35.37 -15.49
N LEU A 5 -13.03 34.78 -14.30
CA LEU A 5 -12.98 35.51 -13.03
C LEU A 5 -11.59 36.12 -12.80
N ALA A 6 -10.53 35.40 -13.20
CA ALA A 6 -9.15 35.90 -13.14
C ALA A 6 -8.94 37.09 -14.08
N VAL A 7 -9.52 37.06 -15.29
CA VAL A 7 -9.49 38.18 -16.23
C VAL A 7 -10.29 39.37 -15.69
N LEU A 8 -11.49 39.15 -15.12
CA LEU A 8 -12.29 40.24 -14.54
C LEU A 8 -11.64 40.85 -13.28
N LEU A 9 -11.03 40.05 -12.41
CA LEU A 9 -10.24 40.57 -11.29
C LEU A 9 -8.99 41.31 -11.77
N GLY A 10 -8.31 40.80 -12.80
CA GLY A 10 -7.16 41.47 -13.41
C GLY A 10 -7.53 42.83 -14.00
N LEU A 11 -8.68 42.92 -14.67
CA LEU A 11 -9.21 44.19 -15.19
C LEU A 11 -9.66 45.14 -14.08
N LEU A 12 -10.25 44.64 -12.99
CA LEU A 12 -10.60 45.45 -11.81
C LEU A 12 -9.36 46.02 -11.13
N VAL A 13 -8.32 45.20 -10.96
CA VAL A 13 -7.03 45.62 -10.38
C VAL A 13 -6.37 46.66 -11.29
N MET A 14 -6.31 46.42 -12.61
CA MET A 14 -5.82 47.44 -13.55
C MET A 14 -6.62 48.75 -13.50
N TRP A 15 -7.95 48.67 -13.34
CA TRP A 15 -8.82 49.85 -13.26
C TRP A 15 -8.60 50.66 -11.97
N LEU A 16 -8.33 49.99 -10.83
CA LEU A 16 -8.00 50.64 -9.56
C LEU A 16 -6.66 51.39 -9.58
N PHE A 17 -5.75 51.05 -10.49
CA PHE A 17 -4.42 51.66 -10.63
C PHE A 17 -4.29 52.65 -11.82
N LEU A 18 -5.35 52.83 -12.63
CA LEU A 18 -5.38 53.85 -13.68
C LEU A 18 -5.86 55.19 -13.08
N PRO A 19 -5.24 56.34 -13.45
CA PRO A 19 -5.58 57.66 -12.91
C PRO A 19 -6.83 58.22 -13.61
N ILE A 20 -7.95 57.49 -13.53
CA ILE A 20 -9.23 57.88 -14.11
C ILE A 20 -10.13 58.33 -12.94
N PRO A 21 -10.79 59.50 -13.00
CA PRO A 21 -11.68 59.94 -11.93
C PRO A 21 -12.82 58.93 -11.72
N TYR A 22 -13.04 58.55 -10.46
CA TYR A 22 -14.03 57.55 -10.05
C TYR A 22 -15.44 57.90 -10.59
N ASN A 23 -15.96 57.05 -11.49
CA ASN A 23 -17.31 57.18 -12.04
C ASN A 23 -18.23 56.12 -11.39
N PRO A 24 -19.19 56.53 -10.54
CA PRO A 24 -20.04 55.60 -9.80
C PRO A 24 -20.96 54.76 -10.69
N VAL A 25 -21.30 55.25 -11.89
CA VAL A 25 -22.12 54.51 -12.86
C VAL A 25 -21.34 53.34 -13.45
N LEU A 26 -20.04 53.53 -13.73
CA LEU A 26 -19.15 52.49 -14.25
C LEU A 26 -18.89 51.40 -13.21
N GLY A 27 -18.72 51.79 -11.94
CA GLY A 27 -18.57 50.85 -10.82
C GLY A 27 -19.82 49.98 -10.62
N PHE A 28 -21.01 50.56 -10.74
CA PHE A 28 -22.28 49.82 -10.68
C PHE A 28 -22.44 48.84 -11.84
N LEU A 29 -22.10 49.25 -13.07
CA LEU A 29 -22.14 48.37 -14.25
C LEU A 29 -21.15 47.20 -14.13
N PHE A 30 -19.96 47.43 -13.57
CA PHE A 30 -18.98 46.37 -13.33
C PHE A 30 -19.45 45.38 -12.26
N TYR A 31 -20.05 45.87 -11.17
CA TYR A 31 -20.68 45.05 -10.16
C TYR A 31 -21.86 44.23 -10.71
N LEU A 32 -22.67 44.84 -11.58
CA LEU A 32 -23.78 44.19 -12.28
C LEU A 32 -23.26 43.08 -13.22
N LEU A 33 -22.16 43.32 -13.94
CA LEU A 33 -21.49 42.31 -14.78
C LEU A 33 -20.93 41.14 -13.96
N ILE A 34 -20.33 41.39 -12.79
CA ILE A 34 -19.91 40.33 -11.86
C ILE A 34 -21.12 39.54 -11.35
N CYS A 35 -22.22 40.23 -10.99
CA CYS A 35 -23.46 39.60 -10.56
C CYS A 35 -24.10 38.77 -11.68
N LEU A 36 -24.12 39.26 -12.92
CA LEU A 36 -24.62 38.57 -14.11
C LEU A 36 -23.74 37.38 -14.47
N ALA A 37 -22.41 37.48 -14.36
CA ALA A 37 -21.49 36.36 -14.55
C ALA A 37 -21.74 35.26 -13.49
N ARG A 38 -21.96 35.64 -12.24
CA ARG A 38 -22.37 34.71 -11.16
C ARG A 38 -23.75 34.11 -11.42
N LEU A 39 -24.69 34.89 -11.95
CA LEU A 39 -26.02 34.42 -12.36
C LEU A 39 -25.95 33.41 -13.51
N CYS A 40 -25.09 33.64 -14.52
CA CYS A 40 -24.84 32.67 -15.60
C CYS A 40 -24.22 31.36 -15.09
N THR A 41 -23.39 31.43 -14.05
CA THR A 41 -22.82 30.25 -13.40
C THR A 41 -23.90 29.48 -12.63
N ALA A 42 -24.78 30.19 -11.91
CA ALA A 42 -25.92 29.62 -11.20
C ALA A 42 -27.01 29.06 -12.13
N VAL A 43 -27.24 29.67 -13.29
CA VAL A 43 -28.16 29.17 -14.32
C VAL A 43 -27.58 27.95 -15.03
N ARG A 44 -26.28 27.94 -15.36
CA ARG A 44 -25.58 26.73 -15.84
C ARG A 44 -25.67 25.60 -14.80
N PHE A 45 -25.50 25.92 -13.51
CA PHE A 45 -25.67 24.99 -12.39
C PHE A 45 -27.11 24.45 -12.29
N TYR A 46 -28.12 25.31 -12.41
CA TYR A 46 -29.53 24.91 -12.41
C TYR A 46 -29.85 24.00 -13.59
N VAL A 47 -29.35 24.32 -14.79
CA VAL A 47 -29.53 23.47 -15.98
C VAL A 47 -28.83 22.12 -15.82
N ILE A 48 -27.61 22.06 -15.28
CA ILE A 48 -26.91 20.79 -15.02
C ILE A 48 -27.67 19.94 -13.99
N CYS A 49 -28.20 20.56 -12.92
CA CYS A 49 -29.00 19.86 -11.91
C CYS A 49 -30.34 19.37 -12.47
N VAL A 50 -31.03 20.17 -13.30
CA VAL A 50 -32.29 19.80 -13.96
C VAL A 50 -32.06 18.69 -14.99
N VAL A 51 -31.00 18.79 -15.80
CA VAL A 51 -30.61 17.75 -16.77
C VAL A 51 -30.18 16.47 -16.06
N GLY A 52 -29.42 16.57 -14.96
CA GLY A 52 -29.04 15.42 -14.13
C GLY A 52 -30.24 14.74 -13.46
N ALA A 53 -31.23 15.52 -13.00
CA ALA A 53 -32.48 15.00 -12.46
C ALA A 53 -33.36 14.32 -13.53
N LEU A 54 -33.41 14.88 -14.75
CA LEU A 54 -34.13 14.29 -15.89
C LEU A 54 -33.45 13.02 -16.42
N LEU A 55 -32.13 12.91 -16.30
CA LEU A 55 -31.34 11.72 -16.68
C LEU A 55 -31.27 10.65 -15.57
N GLY A 56 -31.99 10.82 -14.45
CA GLY A 56 -32.05 9.85 -13.35
C GLY A 56 -30.79 9.79 -12.48
N VAL A 57 -29.85 10.73 -12.64
CA VAL A 57 -28.61 10.83 -11.85
C VAL A 57 -28.81 11.85 -10.74
N ILE A 58 -29.71 11.56 -9.78
CA ILE A 58 -29.90 12.44 -8.62
C ILE A 58 -28.85 12.09 -7.57
N ILE A 59 -27.66 12.69 -7.71
CA ILE A 59 -26.75 12.85 -6.59
C ILE A 59 -27.24 14.09 -5.82
N SER A 60 -27.58 13.93 -4.53
CA SER A 60 -28.02 15.06 -3.69
C SER A 60 -27.09 16.27 -3.85
N PRO A 61 -27.60 17.52 -3.91
CA PRO A 61 -26.77 18.72 -4.03
C PRO A 61 -25.62 18.77 -3.01
N SER A 62 -25.84 18.25 -1.80
CA SER A 62 -24.82 18.15 -0.76
C SER A 62 -23.71 17.13 -1.09
N ILE A 63 -24.07 16.01 -1.73
CA ILE A 63 -23.10 14.99 -2.18
C ILE A 63 -22.33 15.52 -3.40
N PHE A 64 -22.99 16.21 -4.32
CA PHE A 64 -22.33 16.85 -5.45
C PHE A 64 -21.36 17.94 -5.00
N LEU A 65 -21.77 18.84 -4.08
CA LEU A 65 -20.89 19.86 -3.50
C LEU A 65 -19.72 19.23 -2.74
N PHE A 66 -19.93 18.11 -2.05
CA PHE A 66 -18.86 17.37 -1.39
C PHE A 66 -17.88 16.75 -2.41
N ILE A 67 -18.38 16.10 -3.46
CA ILE A 67 -17.55 15.55 -4.56
C ILE A 67 -16.74 16.67 -5.22
N VAL A 68 -17.40 17.77 -5.59
CA VAL A 68 -16.76 18.93 -6.23
C VAL A 68 -15.77 19.59 -5.29
N SER A 69 -16.09 19.75 -4.00
CA SER A 69 -15.15 20.26 -3.00
C SER A 69 -13.94 19.35 -2.82
N ALA A 70 -14.13 18.03 -2.77
CA ALA A 70 -13.03 17.08 -2.62
C ALA A 70 -12.12 17.04 -3.86
N ILE A 71 -12.68 17.24 -5.06
CA ILE A 71 -11.94 17.31 -6.32
C ILE A 71 -11.22 18.66 -6.49
N LEU A 72 -11.90 19.78 -6.22
CA LEU A 72 -11.36 21.13 -6.45
C LEU A 72 -10.48 21.64 -5.31
N HIS A 73 -10.74 21.18 -4.10
CA HIS A 73 -9.96 21.46 -2.91
C HIS A 73 -9.58 20.12 -2.29
N PRO A 74 -8.65 19.34 -2.92
CA PRO A 74 -8.02 18.26 -2.19
C PRO A 74 -7.49 18.90 -0.92
N LEU A 75 -8.01 18.47 0.24
CA LEU A 75 -7.56 18.97 1.53
C LEU A 75 -6.06 18.84 1.47
N SER A 76 -5.38 19.98 1.30
CA SER A 76 -3.94 19.98 1.21
C SER A 76 -3.52 19.29 2.49
N PRO A 77 -2.78 18.15 2.41
CA PRO A 77 -2.27 17.55 3.61
C PRO A 77 -1.66 18.70 4.40
N ARG A 78 -2.09 18.88 5.66
CA ARG A 78 -1.48 19.89 6.55
C ARG A 78 0.02 19.86 6.26
N PRO A 79 0.73 21.00 6.19
CA PRO A 79 2.18 21.00 6.03
C PRO A 79 2.71 19.98 7.03
N SER A 80 3.11 18.83 6.49
CA SER A 80 3.24 17.65 7.30
C SER A 80 4.57 17.84 8.00
N THR A 81 4.56 17.70 9.32
CA THR A 81 5.78 17.43 10.07
C THR A 81 6.35 16.03 9.72
N SER A 82 5.72 15.32 8.77
CA SER A 82 6.17 14.04 8.24
C SER A 82 7.33 14.25 7.28
N LEU A 83 8.42 13.53 7.54
CA LEU A 83 9.63 13.53 6.71
C LEU A 83 9.36 13.02 5.30
N VAL A 84 8.46 12.05 5.19
CA VAL A 84 7.99 11.51 3.92
C VAL A 84 6.51 11.85 3.75
N ARG A 85 6.15 12.39 2.59
CA ARG A 85 4.75 12.66 2.24
C ARG A 85 4.04 11.36 1.89
N PRO A 86 2.79 11.17 2.33
CA PRO A 86 1.96 10.06 1.88
C PRO A 86 1.92 9.96 0.35
N CYS A 87 2.02 8.75 -0.16
CA CYS A 87 2.06 8.49 -1.61
C CYS A 87 1.46 7.13 -1.95
N ILE A 88 1.20 6.92 -3.23
CA ILE A 88 0.82 5.62 -3.78
C ILE A 88 2.07 5.00 -4.40
N TYR A 89 2.30 3.72 -4.15
CA TYR A 89 3.30 2.92 -4.84
C TYR A 89 2.60 1.91 -5.72
N SER A 90 2.74 2.03 -7.03
CA SER A 90 2.11 1.12 -8.00
C SER A 90 3.15 0.38 -8.84
N GLY A 91 2.85 -0.86 -9.20
CA GLY A 91 3.78 -1.70 -9.96
C GLY A 91 3.36 -3.15 -9.95
N TYR A 92 4.30 -4.05 -9.69
CA TYR A 92 4.06 -5.49 -9.85
C TYR A 92 4.69 -6.31 -8.73
N VAL A 93 4.00 -7.41 -8.41
CA VAL A 93 4.56 -8.51 -7.63
C VAL A 93 4.98 -9.63 -8.59
N ASN A 94 6.20 -10.14 -8.42
CA ASN A 94 6.64 -11.36 -9.07
C ASN A 94 6.82 -12.45 -8.03
N HIS A 95 6.40 -13.66 -8.36
CA HIS A 95 6.70 -14.86 -7.60
C HIS A 95 7.34 -15.89 -8.52
N THR A 96 8.46 -16.45 -8.10
CA THR A 96 9.14 -17.52 -8.82
C THR A 96 9.53 -18.60 -7.86
N ARG A 97 8.93 -19.77 -8.02
CA ARG A 97 9.41 -21.04 -7.47
C ARG A 97 10.38 -21.65 -8.45
N LEU A 98 11.56 -22.02 -7.97
CA LEU A 98 12.61 -22.67 -8.75
C LEU A 98 12.59 -24.20 -8.55
N LEU A 99 12.41 -24.65 -7.31
CA LEU A 99 12.50 -26.06 -6.93
C LEU A 99 11.27 -26.56 -6.12
N PRO A 100 10.93 -27.86 -6.19
CA PRO A 100 11.45 -28.85 -7.15
C PRO A 100 10.84 -28.67 -8.56
N VAL A 101 9.67 -28.03 -8.65
CA VAL A 101 9.01 -27.72 -9.92
C VAL A 101 9.01 -26.22 -10.14
N ARG A 102 9.52 -25.80 -11.30
CA ARG A 102 9.54 -24.39 -11.68
C ARG A 102 8.12 -23.87 -11.93
N HIS A 103 7.81 -22.74 -11.33
CA HIS A 103 6.54 -22.06 -11.50
C HIS A 103 6.71 -20.57 -11.20
N ALA A 104 6.29 -19.71 -12.11
CA ALA A 104 6.43 -18.26 -11.94
C ALA A 104 5.18 -17.55 -12.44
N PHE A 105 4.83 -16.46 -11.77
CA PHE A 105 3.72 -15.59 -12.15
C PHE A 105 3.98 -14.15 -11.69
N ARG A 106 3.30 -13.22 -12.35
CA ARG A 106 3.39 -11.78 -12.09
C ARG A 106 1.99 -11.18 -12.13
N TYR A 107 1.68 -10.28 -11.21
CA TYR A 107 0.42 -9.54 -11.19
C TYR A 107 0.64 -8.08 -10.76
N PRO A 108 -0.17 -7.14 -11.28
CA PRO A 108 -0.07 -5.74 -10.87
C PRO A 108 -0.51 -5.58 -9.42
N ILE A 109 0.01 -4.59 -8.70
CA ILE A 109 -0.44 -4.20 -7.35
C ILE A 109 -0.23 -2.71 -7.15
N PHE A 110 -0.94 -2.13 -6.20
CA PHE A 110 -0.56 -0.87 -5.60
C PHE A 110 -0.74 -0.90 -4.08
N PHE A 111 0.11 -0.16 -3.39
CA PHE A 111 0.05 0.07 -1.95
C PHE A 111 0.05 1.57 -1.69
N LEU A 112 -0.46 1.99 -0.53
CA LEU A 112 -0.19 3.33 -0.01
C LEU A 112 0.98 3.26 0.97
N PHE A 113 1.77 4.33 0.96
CA PHE A 113 2.77 4.60 1.97
C PHE A 113 2.24 5.73 2.83
N LEU A 114 1.83 5.41 4.05
CA LEU A 114 1.11 6.32 4.96
C LEU A 114 1.92 6.54 6.24
N ASP A 115 1.94 7.78 6.75
CA ASP A 115 2.43 8.04 8.11
C ASP A 115 1.38 7.55 9.09
N VAL A 116 1.71 6.54 9.89
CA VAL A 116 0.80 5.93 10.86
C VAL A 116 1.21 6.21 12.30
N THR A 117 2.13 7.17 12.52
CA THR A 117 2.67 7.50 13.85
C THR A 117 1.55 7.86 14.84
N ASP A 118 0.72 8.82 14.47
CA ASP A 118 -0.30 9.44 15.35
C ASP A 118 -1.75 9.16 14.87
N SER A 119 -1.91 8.22 13.93
CA SER A 119 -2.90 8.24 12.86
C SER A 119 -4.36 8.61 13.19
N ASN A 120 -4.91 9.51 12.35
CA ASN A 120 -6.31 9.47 11.88
C ASN A 120 -6.34 9.75 10.35
N GLU A 121 -5.82 8.79 9.58
CA GLU A 121 -5.51 8.91 8.13
C GLU A 121 -6.73 8.97 7.20
N SER A 122 -7.95 8.74 7.72
CA SER A 122 -9.19 8.86 6.95
C SER A 122 -9.42 10.25 6.33
N ARG A 123 -8.66 11.26 6.77
CA ARG A 123 -8.67 12.62 6.24
C ARG A 123 -7.85 12.81 4.96
N LEU A 124 -6.96 11.87 4.61
CA LEU A 124 -6.07 12.00 3.45
C LEU A 124 -6.80 11.84 2.11
N PHE A 125 -7.91 11.11 2.10
CA PHE A 125 -8.74 10.84 0.92
C PHE A 125 -10.22 10.87 1.32
N PRO A 126 -10.78 12.07 1.56
CA PRO A 126 -12.12 12.23 2.13
C PRO A 126 -13.20 11.68 1.20
N LEU A 127 -13.03 11.79 -0.12
CA LEU A 127 -14.03 11.33 -1.07
C LEU A 127 -14.15 9.81 -1.10
N THR A 128 -13.04 9.10 -1.25
CA THR A 128 -13.06 7.63 -1.30
C THR A 128 -13.47 7.04 0.05
N SER A 129 -13.12 7.71 1.15
CA SER A 129 -13.54 7.34 2.50
C SER A 129 -15.04 7.55 2.72
N PHE A 130 -15.59 8.69 2.27
CA PHE A 130 -17.02 9.00 2.38
C PHE A 130 -17.87 8.02 1.57
N LEU A 131 -17.47 7.74 0.33
CA LEU A 131 -18.15 6.77 -0.53
C LEU A 131 -17.91 5.31 -0.11
N ARG A 132 -17.07 5.07 0.91
CA ARG A 132 -16.64 3.73 1.38
C ARG A 132 -16.05 2.86 0.27
N VAL A 133 -15.48 3.49 -0.75
CA VAL A 133 -14.80 2.83 -1.86
C VAL A 133 -13.43 2.36 -1.43
N ALA A 134 -12.69 3.22 -0.72
CA ALA A 134 -11.39 2.90 -0.14
C ALA A 134 -11.16 3.66 1.16
N ARG A 135 -10.76 2.94 2.22
CA ARG A 135 -10.51 3.51 3.54
C ARG A 135 -9.31 2.83 4.23
N PHE A 136 -8.48 3.61 4.91
CA PHE A 136 -7.52 3.05 5.86
C PHE A 136 -8.25 2.71 7.17
N ASN A 137 -8.18 1.44 7.57
CA ASN A 137 -8.82 0.95 8.78
C ASN A 137 -7.79 0.34 9.72
N THR A 138 -7.64 0.90 10.91
CA THR A 138 -6.64 0.45 11.89
C THR A 138 -6.91 -0.97 12.39
N SER A 139 -8.16 -1.44 12.38
CA SER A 139 -8.49 -2.82 12.75
C SER A 139 -8.01 -3.86 11.74
N ASP A 140 -7.58 -3.43 10.54
CA ASP A 140 -7.03 -4.32 9.52
C ASP A 140 -5.54 -4.63 9.72
N HIS A 141 -4.92 -4.10 10.78
CA HIS A 141 -3.49 -4.14 11.04
C HIS A 141 -3.16 -4.65 12.44
N LEU A 142 -2.08 -5.44 12.56
CA LEU A 142 -1.63 -6.03 13.83
C LEU A 142 -2.78 -6.77 14.55
N LYS A 143 -3.50 -7.67 13.87
CA LYS A 143 -4.77 -8.25 14.37
C LYS A 143 -4.59 -9.20 15.56
N ASN A 144 -3.40 -9.77 15.71
CA ASN A 144 -3.01 -10.66 16.79
C ASN A 144 -2.75 -9.95 18.14
N GLY A 145 -2.93 -8.62 18.20
CA GLY A 145 -2.75 -7.85 19.44
C GLY A 145 -1.30 -7.46 19.74
N GLU A 146 -0.37 -7.72 18.82
CA GLU A 146 1.03 -7.30 18.95
C GLU A 146 1.12 -5.78 19.19
N GLY A 147 2.02 -5.38 20.09
CA GLY A 147 2.16 -4.00 20.53
C GLY A 147 1.02 -3.47 21.42
N GLY A 148 0.05 -4.31 21.80
CA GLY A 148 -1.05 -3.93 22.69
C GLY A 148 -2.06 -2.98 22.05
N THR A 149 -2.50 -1.96 22.79
CA THR A 149 -3.52 -0.99 22.37
C THR A 149 -2.89 0.36 22.01
N GLY A 150 -3.59 1.16 21.19
CA GLY A 150 -3.15 2.51 20.81
C GLY A 150 -3.17 2.72 19.30
N THR A 151 -2.50 3.80 18.84
CA THR A 151 -2.28 4.04 17.41
C THR A 151 -1.40 2.93 16.82
N ILE A 152 -1.49 2.71 15.51
CA ILE A 152 -0.64 1.71 14.85
C ILE A 152 0.84 2.02 15.06
N GLY A 153 1.25 3.28 14.92
CA GLY A 153 2.62 3.69 15.22
C GLY A 153 3.08 3.34 16.63
N ALA A 154 2.27 3.64 17.66
CA ALA A 154 2.60 3.31 19.05
C ALA A 154 2.73 1.79 19.26
N ARG A 155 1.84 1.00 18.66
CA ARG A 155 1.87 -0.47 18.74
C ARG A 155 3.12 -1.04 18.06
N VAL A 156 3.47 -0.53 16.87
CA VAL A 156 4.69 -0.94 16.15
C VAL A 156 5.94 -0.64 16.97
N LEU A 157 6.06 0.59 17.51
CA LEU A 157 7.22 0.97 18.33
C LEU A 157 7.33 0.14 19.60
N LYS A 158 6.19 -0.13 20.26
CA LYS A 158 6.15 -1.00 21.44
C LYS A 158 6.58 -2.43 21.10
N TYR A 159 6.04 -3.00 20.03
CA TYR A 159 6.39 -4.36 19.60
C TYR A 159 7.87 -4.47 19.20
N LEU A 160 8.39 -3.48 18.47
CA LEU A 160 9.82 -3.39 18.13
C LEU A 160 10.69 -3.39 19.40
N ASN A 161 10.30 -2.63 20.42
CA ASN A 161 11.04 -2.57 21.69
C ASN A 161 10.96 -3.89 22.47
N GLU A 162 9.80 -4.56 22.47
CA GLU A 162 9.60 -5.87 23.12
C GLU A 162 10.40 -6.99 22.44
N ARG A 163 10.65 -6.87 21.13
CA ARG A 163 11.31 -7.91 20.31
C ARG A 163 12.78 -7.60 20.01
N THR A 164 13.41 -6.74 20.81
CA THR A 164 14.85 -6.44 20.72
C THR A 164 15.54 -6.58 22.08
N GLU A 165 16.75 -7.18 22.11
CA GLU A 165 17.41 -7.65 23.34
C GLU A 165 17.57 -6.60 24.45
N ASN A 166 17.84 -5.35 24.11
CA ASN A 166 18.02 -4.25 25.07
C ASN A 166 16.92 -3.20 25.01
N GLY A 167 15.86 -3.50 24.24
CA GLY A 167 14.98 -2.51 23.66
C GLY A 167 15.72 -1.60 22.68
N THR A 168 15.03 -1.11 21.65
CA THR A 168 15.62 -0.12 20.74
C THR A 168 15.84 1.24 21.43
N ARG A 169 15.22 1.45 22.60
CA ARG A 169 15.20 2.71 23.38
C ARG A 169 14.85 3.92 22.50
N LEU A 170 14.09 3.68 21.42
CA LEU A 170 13.66 4.73 20.52
C LEU A 170 12.69 5.61 21.27
N ASP A 171 13.03 6.89 21.36
CA ASP A 171 12.08 7.91 21.76
C ASP A 171 11.04 8.04 20.62
N PRO A 172 9.74 7.78 20.89
CA PRO A 172 8.68 7.96 19.90
C PRO A 172 8.63 9.38 19.34
N SER A 173 9.14 10.38 20.06
CA SER A 173 9.22 11.76 19.58
C SER A 173 10.29 11.98 18.50
N ASN A 174 11.28 11.09 18.40
CA ASN A 174 12.40 11.16 17.47
C ASN A 174 12.32 10.16 16.31
N SER A 175 11.17 9.49 16.15
CA SER A 175 10.95 8.56 15.06
C SER A 175 9.54 8.71 14.48
N ARG A 176 9.40 8.28 13.23
CA ARG A 176 8.12 8.21 12.52
C ARG A 176 7.92 6.78 12.02
N VAL A 177 6.67 6.33 12.03
CA VAL A 177 6.29 5.00 11.54
C VAL A 177 5.49 5.17 10.26
N TYR A 178 5.99 4.61 9.17
CA TYR A 178 5.31 4.60 7.88
C TYR A 178 4.85 3.20 7.51
N ALA A 179 3.61 3.03 7.09
CA ALA A 179 3.08 1.76 6.63
C ALA A 179 3.02 1.71 5.10
N LEU A 180 3.70 0.74 4.47
CA LEU A 180 3.46 0.33 3.10
C LEU A 180 2.40 -0.79 3.09
N THR A 181 1.19 -0.45 2.68
CA THR A 181 0.03 -1.33 2.87
C THR A 181 -1.09 -1.13 1.85
N SER A 182 -1.98 -2.12 1.75
CA SER A 182 -3.28 -2.02 1.09
C SER A 182 -4.31 -1.29 1.97
N LEU A 183 -5.41 -0.80 1.36
CA LEU A 183 -6.58 -0.27 2.07
C LEU A 183 -7.69 -1.32 2.18
N THR A 184 -8.72 -1.00 2.96
CA THR A 184 -10.02 -1.65 2.87
C THR A 184 -10.74 -1.11 1.63
N TYR A 185 -11.02 -1.96 0.64
CA TYR A 185 -11.78 -1.59 -0.57
C TYR A 185 -13.16 -2.23 -0.54
N PHE A 186 -14.21 -1.42 -0.70
CA PHE A 186 -15.60 -1.90 -0.65
C PHE A 186 -15.93 -2.76 0.58
N GLY A 187 -15.32 -2.46 1.74
CA GLY A 187 -15.49 -3.20 2.99
C GLY A 187 -14.69 -4.50 3.11
N TYR A 188 -13.88 -4.84 2.12
CA TYR A 188 -12.99 -6.01 2.15
C TYR A 188 -11.52 -5.58 2.11
N CYS A 189 -10.71 -6.14 3.01
CA CYS A 189 -9.27 -5.92 3.05
C CYS A 189 -8.57 -7.26 2.81
N PHE A 190 -7.70 -7.28 1.79
CA PHE A 190 -6.76 -8.37 1.57
C PHE A 190 -5.35 -7.78 1.61
N ASN A 191 -4.58 -8.19 2.61
CA ASN A 191 -3.28 -7.62 2.90
C ASN A 191 -2.28 -8.74 3.24
N PRO A 192 -1.65 -9.36 2.23
CA PRO A 192 -0.77 -10.52 2.45
C PRO A 192 0.50 -10.13 3.21
N VAL A 193 0.95 -8.88 3.05
CA VAL A 193 2.07 -8.32 3.80
C VAL A 193 1.91 -6.81 3.96
N THR A 194 2.19 -6.31 5.16
CA THR A 194 2.40 -4.89 5.45
C THR A 194 3.81 -4.66 5.96
N PHE A 195 4.48 -3.64 5.43
CA PHE A 195 5.80 -3.25 5.91
C PHE A 195 5.71 -1.92 6.66
N TYR A 196 6.04 -1.93 7.94
CA TYR A 196 6.18 -0.74 8.76
C TYR A 196 7.64 -0.30 8.79
N TYR A 197 7.94 0.84 8.17
CA TYR A 197 9.25 1.47 8.20
C TYR A 197 9.32 2.42 9.38
N VAL A 198 10.25 2.15 10.29
CA VAL A 198 10.56 3.05 11.41
C VAL A 198 11.75 3.91 10.99
N LEU A 199 11.49 5.20 10.79
CA LEU A 199 12.48 6.16 10.31
C LEU A 199 12.82 7.17 11.41
N ALA A 200 14.10 7.52 11.51
CA ALA A 200 14.56 8.62 12.36
C ALA A 200 14.14 9.98 11.77
N LEU A 201 14.22 11.05 12.57
CA LEU A 201 13.90 12.41 12.09
C LEU A 201 14.85 12.96 11.00
N ASN A 202 15.95 12.27 10.72
CA ASN A 202 16.84 12.58 9.59
C ASN A 202 16.58 11.66 8.37
N SER A 203 15.46 10.95 8.36
CA SER A 203 15.04 9.99 7.33
C SER A 203 15.87 8.69 7.26
N ASN A 204 16.80 8.46 8.19
CA ASN A 204 17.53 7.18 8.23
C ASN A 204 16.61 6.05 8.66
N LEU A 205 16.75 4.89 8.01
CA LEU A 205 16.05 3.66 8.39
C LEU A 205 16.59 3.13 9.72
N ILE A 206 15.70 2.99 10.71
CA ILE A 206 16.03 2.38 12.01
C ILE A 206 15.72 0.88 11.95
N ALA A 207 14.48 0.54 11.61
CA ALA A 207 14.00 -0.84 11.59
C ALA A 207 12.82 -1.00 10.61
N ILE A 208 12.56 -2.24 10.22
CA ILE A 208 11.34 -2.61 9.51
C ILE A 208 10.59 -3.65 10.34
N VAL A 209 9.30 -3.45 10.56
CA VAL A 209 8.41 -4.50 11.08
C VAL A 209 7.55 -5.00 9.93
N ALA A 210 7.68 -6.28 9.59
CA ALA A 210 6.96 -6.88 8.48
C ALA A 210 5.85 -7.79 9.00
N GLU A 211 4.62 -7.32 8.89
CA GLU A 211 3.41 -8.06 9.20
C GLU A 211 3.06 -8.96 8.01
N VAL A 212 3.17 -10.28 8.17
CA VAL A 212 2.82 -11.27 7.15
C VAL A 212 1.56 -12.01 7.58
N ALA A 213 0.56 -12.04 6.69
CA ALA A 213 -0.68 -12.79 6.91
C ALA A 213 -0.71 -14.02 6.02
N ASN A 214 -1.20 -15.14 6.54
CA ASN A 214 -1.43 -16.33 5.72
C ASN A 214 -2.91 -16.42 5.29
N THR A 215 -3.12 -16.90 4.08
CA THR A 215 -4.43 -17.27 3.55
C THR A 215 -4.27 -18.71 3.09
N PRO A 216 -5.05 -19.68 3.61
CA PRO A 216 -6.42 -19.56 4.12
C PRO A 216 -6.62 -19.60 5.66
N TRP A 217 -5.54 -19.59 6.47
CA TRP A 217 -5.65 -19.82 7.93
C TRP A 217 -5.99 -18.56 8.74
N LEU A 218 -5.94 -17.37 8.13
CA LEU A 218 -6.27 -16.09 8.78
C LEU A 218 -5.37 -15.79 9.99
N GLU A 219 -4.17 -16.34 9.99
CA GLU A 219 -3.16 -16.08 10.99
C GLU A 219 -2.22 -14.98 10.53
N GLN A 220 -1.45 -14.47 11.47
CA GLN A 220 -0.55 -13.36 11.24
C GLN A 220 0.71 -13.48 12.10
N ARG A 221 1.86 -13.18 11.49
CA ARG A 221 3.17 -13.13 12.14
C ARG A 221 3.88 -11.82 11.77
N SER A 222 4.36 -11.07 12.76
CA SER A 222 5.13 -9.85 12.50
C SER A 222 6.63 -10.05 12.76
N TYR A 223 7.46 -9.91 11.74
CA TYR A 223 8.91 -10.02 11.87
C TYR A 223 9.54 -8.68 12.19
N VAL A 224 10.41 -8.64 13.19
CA VAL A 224 11.22 -7.45 13.51
C VAL A 224 12.56 -7.56 12.81
N LEU A 225 12.75 -6.76 11.76
CA LEU A 225 13.96 -6.71 10.95
C LEU A 225 14.89 -5.63 11.51
N HIS A 226 15.71 -6.05 12.47
CA HIS A 226 16.66 -5.23 13.20
C HIS A 226 17.84 -6.07 13.67
N CYS A 227 19.05 -5.50 13.76
CA CYS A 227 20.26 -6.25 14.14
C CYS A 227 20.26 -6.78 15.58
N GLN A 228 19.39 -6.24 16.43
CA GLN A 228 19.19 -6.69 17.82
C GLN A 228 17.87 -7.47 18.00
N SER A 229 17.27 -7.92 16.90
CA SER A 229 16.01 -8.66 16.96
C SER A 229 16.19 -9.99 17.68
N LEU A 230 15.22 -10.37 18.51
CA LEU A 230 15.18 -11.67 19.19
C LEU A 230 14.95 -12.85 18.21
N ASP A 231 14.67 -12.56 16.93
CA ASP A 231 14.50 -13.57 15.87
C ASP A 231 15.84 -13.92 15.16
N ASP A 232 17.00 -13.62 15.78
CA ASP A 232 18.35 -13.89 15.26
C ASP A 232 18.62 -13.32 13.85
N VAL A 233 18.16 -12.10 13.60
CA VAL A 233 18.23 -11.46 12.28
C VAL A 233 19.64 -10.92 12.00
N LYS A 234 20.30 -11.46 10.97
CA LYS A 234 21.58 -10.93 10.45
C LYS A 234 21.30 -9.79 9.47
N VAL A 235 21.99 -8.67 9.65
CA VAL A 235 21.81 -7.46 8.83
C VAL A 235 23.08 -7.16 8.03
N SER A 236 22.93 -6.83 6.75
CA SER A 236 24.01 -6.29 5.93
C SER A 236 23.50 -5.16 5.03
N TYR A 237 24.41 -4.30 4.58
CA TYR A 237 24.10 -3.10 3.79
C TYR A 237 24.85 -3.16 2.46
N SER A 238 24.18 -2.83 1.36
CA SER A 238 24.80 -2.77 0.02
C SER A 238 24.34 -1.55 -0.77
N ASN A 239 25.24 -0.98 -1.56
CA ASN A 239 24.91 0.10 -2.51
C ASN A 239 24.50 -0.43 -3.89
N HIS A 240 24.51 -1.76 -4.07
CA HIS A 240 24.20 -2.45 -5.31
C HIS A 240 23.13 -3.50 -5.06
N LEU A 241 22.26 -3.70 -6.06
CA LEU A 241 21.38 -4.87 -6.08
C LEU A 241 22.25 -6.14 -6.11
N PRO A 242 21.90 -7.21 -5.38
CA PRO A 242 22.63 -8.48 -5.43
C PRO A 242 22.51 -9.22 -6.78
N PHE A 243 22.07 -8.55 -7.85
CA PHE A 243 21.81 -9.08 -9.19
C PHE A 243 22.64 -8.41 -10.30
N GLU A 244 23.65 -7.60 -9.96
CA GLU A 244 24.40 -6.79 -10.94
C GLU A 244 25.49 -7.56 -11.71
N ASP A 245 25.26 -8.84 -12.02
CA ASP A 245 26.02 -9.60 -13.04
C ASP A 245 25.30 -9.65 -14.41
N LEU A 246 24.17 -8.95 -14.58
CA LEU A 246 23.58 -8.71 -15.91
C LEU A 246 23.52 -7.20 -16.20
N GLN A 247 24.41 -6.79 -17.09
CA GLN A 247 24.64 -5.43 -17.55
C GLN A 247 23.34 -4.71 -17.95
N VAL A 248 22.97 -3.68 -17.18
CA VAL A 248 22.22 -2.54 -17.71
C VAL A 248 22.99 -1.29 -17.30
N SER A 249 23.83 -0.83 -18.22
CA SER A 249 24.47 0.48 -18.19
C SER A 249 23.41 1.58 -18.05
N THR A 250 23.41 2.30 -16.94
CA THR A 250 22.91 3.68 -16.91
C THR A 250 24.00 4.59 -16.40
N SER A 251 24.43 5.45 -17.32
CA SER A 251 25.42 6.50 -17.16
C SER A 251 24.85 7.65 -16.32
N THR A 252 25.54 7.98 -15.23
CA THR A 252 25.75 9.30 -14.59
C THR A 252 25.73 9.14 -13.06
N GLY A 253 26.94 9.05 -12.50
CA GLY A 253 27.19 8.77 -11.08
C GLY A 253 26.92 9.97 -10.18
N VAL A 254 25.69 10.07 -9.69
CA VAL A 254 25.40 10.66 -8.38
C VAL A 254 24.52 9.65 -7.64
N VAL A 255 25.13 8.84 -6.78
CA VAL A 255 24.39 7.93 -5.89
C VAL A 255 23.69 8.82 -4.85
N ASN A 256 22.36 8.82 -4.85
CA ASN A 256 21.60 9.48 -3.79
C ASN A 256 21.88 8.72 -2.47
N PRO A 257 22.22 9.38 -1.35
CA PRO A 257 22.52 8.70 -0.08
C PRO A 257 21.40 7.79 0.45
N MET A 258 20.20 7.84 -0.15
CA MET A 258 19.04 7.01 0.17
C MET A 258 18.85 5.79 -0.74
N ASP A 259 19.64 5.63 -1.80
CA ASP A 259 19.51 4.51 -2.75
C ASP A 259 20.40 3.33 -2.35
N TYR A 260 20.35 2.93 -1.08
CA TYR A 260 21.01 1.71 -0.59
C TYR A 260 20.00 0.64 -0.18
N TYR A 261 20.48 -0.59 -0.19
CA TYR A 261 19.72 -1.78 0.17
C TYR A 261 20.13 -2.25 1.56
N VAL A 262 19.14 -2.70 2.33
CA VAL A 262 19.35 -3.38 3.60
C VAL A 262 18.88 -4.82 3.46
N ASN A 263 19.76 -5.74 3.77
CA ASN A 263 19.55 -7.16 3.66
C ASN A 263 19.40 -7.78 5.06
N TYR A 264 18.40 -8.64 5.21
CA TYR A 264 18.03 -9.31 6.45
C TYR A 264 17.93 -10.82 6.22
N VAL A 265 18.74 -11.59 6.95
CA VAL A 265 18.76 -13.05 6.87
C VAL A 265 18.34 -13.65 8.21
N PHE A 266 17.31 -14.49 8.19
CA PHE A 266 16.71 -15.08 9.40
C PHE A 266 15.93 -16.36 9.07
N ASN A 267 15.59 -17.17 10.08
CA ASN A 267 14.89 -18.44 9.86
C ASN A 267 13.39 -18.21 9.63
N LYS A 268 12.80 -19.01 8.73
CA LYS A 268 11.35 -19.03 8.51
C LYS A 268 10.67 -19.76 9.66
N ASP A 269 9.75 -19.07 10.34
CA ASP A 269 8.97 -19.63 11.45
C ASP A 269 7.44 -19.58 11.19
N PHE A 270 7.00 -19.08 10.03
CA PHE A 270 5.56 -18.97 9.69
C PHE A 270 5.17 -19.75 8.43
N HIS A 271 4.05 -20.48 8.51
CA HIS A 271 3.52 -21.29 7.41
C HIS A 271 2.57 -20.48 6.53
N VAL A 272 3.11 -19.99 5.41
CA VAL A 272 2.39 -19.10 4.48
C VAL A 272 1.80 -19.79 3.25
N SER A 273 2.24 -21.02 2.94
CA SER A 273 1.79 -21.74 1.75
C SER A 273 1.81 -23.25 1.98
N PRO A 274 0.75 -23.99 1.61
CA PRO A 274 0.69 -25.44 1.75
C PRO A 274 1.63 -26.18 0.79
N PHE A 275 2.30 -25.48 -0.13
CA PHE A 275 3.28 -26.09 -1.04
C PHE A 275 4.71 -25.76 -0.62
N MET A 276 4.92 -25.20 0.57
CA MET A 276 6.20 -24.68 1.00
C MET A 276 6.54 -25.14 2.42
N PRO A 277 7.56 -26.00 2.57
CA PRO A 277 8.05 -26.43 3.88
C PRO A 277 8.42 -25.28 4.83
N MET A 278 8.63 -25.63 6.10
CA MET A 278 9.07 -24.69 7.14
C MET A 278 10.58 -24.52 7.20
N ASP A 279 11.35 -25.49 6.73
CA ASP A 279 12.81 -25.53 6.82
C ASP A 279 13.49 -24.69 5.74
N PHE A 280 13.26 -23.37 5.81
CA PHE A 280 13.92 -22.37 4.99
C PHE A 280 14.55 -21.28 5.84
N THR A 281 15.59 -20.66 5.27
CA THR A 281 16.10 -19.37 5.69
C THR A 281 15.56 -18.31 4.73
N TYR A 282 14.99 -17.26 5.29
CA TYR A 282 14.63 -16.05 4.56
C TYR A 282 15.87 -15.19 4.34
N ASP A 283 15.96 -14.61 3.15
CA ASP A 283 16.90 -13.55 2.79
C ASP A 283 16.08 -12.44 2.13
N TRP A 284 15.81 -11.38 2.90
CA TRP A 284 14.96 -10.27 2.49
C TRP A 284 15.79 -9.02 2.29
N THR A 285 15.66 -8.39 1.14
CA THR A 285 16.36 -7.19 0.76
C THR A 285 15.35 -6.07 0.55
N PHE A 286 15.56 -4.94 1.22
CA PHE A 286 14.71 -3.76 1.15
C PHE A 286 15.50 -2.58 0.60
N MET A 287 14.93 -1.90 -0.38
CA MET A 287 15.30 -0.54 -0.73
C MET A 287 14.62 0.43 0.23
N VAL A 288 15.35 1.44 0.70
CA VAL A 288 14.74 2.52 1.50
C VAL A 288 13.72 3.28 0.63
N PRO A 289 12.48 3.51 1.12
CA PRO A 289 11.43 4.17 0.33
C PRO A 289 11.81 5.58 -0.16
N ASN A 290 11.78 5.79 -1.48
CA ASN A 290 11.93 7.12 -2.09
C ASN A 290 11.08 7.25 -3.36
N ASP A 291 11.66 7.43 -4.55
CA ASP A 291 10.87 7.45 -5.80
C ASP A 291 10.43 6.06 -6.23
N LYS A 292 11.08 5.02 -5.70
CA LYS A 292 10.77 3.61 -5.91
C LYS A 292 10.85 2.87 -4.59
N ILE A 293 10.16 1.74 -4.55
CA ILE A 293 10.35 0.70 -3.53
C ILE A 293 10.63 -0.60 -4.26
N ASN A 294 11.74 -1.21 -3.89
CA ASN A 294 12.06 -2.57 -4.25
C ASN A 294 12.20 -3.41 -2.98
N VAL A 295 11.43 -4.48 -2.89
CA VAL A 295 11.56 -5.48 -1.82
C VAL A 295 11.72 -6.82 -2.48
N ILE A 296 12.80 -7.53 -2.18
CA ILE A 296 13.09 -8.85 -2.73
C ILE A 296 13.15 -9.82 -1.57
N THR A 297 12.44 -10.93 -1.65
CA THR A 297 12.52 -12.00 -0.68
C THR A 297 13.01 -13.26 -1.37
N LYS A 298 13.94 -13.96 -0.73
CA LYS A 298 14.46 -15.25 -1.14
C LYS A 298 14.19 -16.25 -0.02
N MET A 299 13.96 -17.50 -0.41
CA MET A 299 13.90 -18.63 0.50
C MET A 299 14.95 -19.65 0.08
N LEU A 300 15.89 -19.89 0.99
CA LEU A 300 17.01 -20.80 0.79
C LEU A 300 16.88 -22.02 1.70
N ARG A 301 17.23 -23.20 1.19
CA ARG A 301 17.33 -24.44 1.96
C ARG A 301 18.62 -25.13 1.57
N SER A 302 19.48 -25.42 2.54
CA SER A 302 20.81 -26.00 2.29
C SER A 302 21.61 -25.22 1.22
N SER A 303 21.51 -23.88 1.25
CA SER A 303 22.07 -22.94 0.26
C SER A 303 21.44 -22.93 -1.15
N ASP A 304 20.52 -23.85 -1.45
CA ASP A 304 19.78 -23.80 -2.72
C ASP A 304 18.68 -22.74 -2.65
N LEU A 305 18.53 -21.96 -3.72
CA LEU A 305 17.45 -20.99 -3.85
C LEU A 305 16.17 -21.68 -4.34
N HIS A 306 15.16 -21.78 -3.49
CA HIS A 306 13.91 -22.47 -3.82
C HIS A 306 12.83 -21.52 -4.35
N PHE A 307 12.82 -20.29 -3.87
CA PHE A 307 11.77 -19.34 -4.20
C PHE A 307 12.25 -17.90 -4.05
N THR A 308 11.69 -17.04 -4.89
CA THR A 308 11.85 -15.59 -4.82
C THR A 308 10.50 -14.88 -4.95
N ALA A 309 10.27 -13.85 -4.16
CA ALA A 309 9.25 -12.84 -4.43
C ALA A 309 9.89 -11.46 -4.60
N SER A 310 9.25 -10.58 -5.37
CA SER A 310 9.70 -9.19 -5.45
C SER A 310 8.52 -8.22 -5.60
N PHE A 311 8.56 -7.13 -4.86
CA PHE A 311 7.79 -5.92 -5.11
C PHE A 311 8.67 -4.96 -5.92
N ASN A 312 8.17 -4.52 -7.07
CA ASN A 312 8.80 -3.46 -7.87
C ASN A 312 7.76 -2.36 -8.05
N LEU A 313 7.83 -1.31 -7.24
CA LEU A 313 6.81 -0.28 -7.16
C LEU A 313 7.41 1.10 -7.41
N GLU A 314 6.67 1.94 -8.13
CA GLU A 314 7.01 3.32 -8.42
C GLU A 314 6.10 4.26 -7.66
N ARG A 315 6.67 5.36 -7.16
CA ARG A 315 5.94 6.38 -6.44
C ARG A 315 5.02 7.16 -7.38
N ARG A 316 3.82 7.44 -6.88
CA ARG A 316 2.80 8.29 -7.48
C ARG A 316 2.26 9.22 -6.38
N GLU A 317 1.88 10.43 -6.76
CA GLU A 317 1.27 11.37 -5.82
C GLU A 317 -0.04 10.80 -5.26
N LEU A 318 -0.32 11.05 -3.98
CA LEU A 318 -1.58 10.66 -3.35
C LEU A 318 -2.56 11.83 -3.37
N ASN A 319 -3.67 11.66 -4.08
CA ASN A 319 -4.88 12.49 -4.05
C ASN A 319 -6.10 11.65 -4.45
N ASP A 320 -7.32 12.15 -4.22
CA ASP A 320 -8.56 11.40 -4.49
C ASP A 320 -8.65 10.92 -5.95
N SER A 321 -8.26 11.75 -6.93
CA SER A 321 -8.31 11.39 -8.36
C SER A 321 -7.33 10.26 -8.71
N SER A 322 -6.10 10.35 -8.22
CA SER A 322 -5.07 9.31 -8.42
C SER A 322 -5.45 8.00 -7.74
N LEU A 323 -6.04 8.05 -6.54
CA LEU A 323 -6.48 6.86 -5.82
C LEU A 323 -7.68 6.21 -6.54
N LEU A 324 -8.67 7.00 -6.97
CA LEU A 324 -9.79 6.51 -7.77
C LEU A 324 -9.32 5.93 -9.11
N TRP A 325 -8.30 6.51 -9.72
CA TRP A 325 -7.70 5.97 -10.94
C TRP A 325 -7.06 4.59 -10.71
N GLU A 326 -6.28 4.42 -9.64
CA GLU A 326 -5.71 3.11 -9.29
C GLU A 326 -6.79 2.07 -8.97
N ILE A 327 -7.82 2.46 -8.22
CA ILE A 327 -8.98 1.60 -7.93
C ILE A 327 -9.75 1.24 -9.21
N GLY A 328 -9.93 2.20 -10.12
CA GLY A 328 -10.62 1.99 -11.39
C GLY A 328 -9.86 1.08 -12.35
N LYS A 329 -8.52 1.10 -12.34
CA LYS A 329 -7.69 0.15 -13.10
C LYS A 329 -7.78 -1.28 -12.57
N LEU A 330 -7.98 -1.42 -11.26
CA LEU A 330 -8.00 -2.70 -10.56
C LEU A 330 -9.25 -2.81 -9.65
N PRO A 331 -10.46 -2.87 -10.23
CA PRO A 331 -11.68 -3.00 -9.44
C PRO A 331 -11.71 -4.36 -8.73
N PHE A 332 -12.17 -4.39 -7.49
CA PHE A 332 -12.21 -5.60 -6.66
C PHE A 332 -10.86 -6.33 -6.56
N PHE A 333 -9.76 -5.59 -6.67
CA PHE A 333 -8.40 -6.14 -6.72
C PHE A 333 -8.10 -7.12 -5.59
N CYS A 334 -8.51 -6.82 -4.36
CA CYS A 334 -8.33 -7.71 -3.21
C CYS A 334 -8.91 -9.11 -3.45
N VAL A 335 -10.10 -9.20 -4.03
CA VAL A 335 -10.75 -10.48 -4.37
C VAL A 335 -10.05 -11.13 -5.56
N LEU A 336 -9.71 -10.36 -6.59
CA LEU A 336 -9.05 -10.88 -7.79
C LEU A 336 -7.68 -11.48 -7.48
N VAL A 337 -6.86 -10.81 -6.66
CA VAL A 337 -5.58 -11.35 -6.21
C VAL A 337 -5.78 -12.63 -5.42
N GLN A 338 -6.75 -12.67 -4.51
CA GLN A 338 -7.04 -13.87 -3.75
C GLN A 338 -7.41 -15.04 -4.68
N VAL A 339 -8.29 -14.81 -5.66
CA VAL A 339 -8.64 -15.84 -6.65
C VAL A 339 -7.42 -16.28 -7.45
N TRP A 340 -6.58 -15.34 -7.92
CA TRP A 340 -5.37 -15.65 -8.66
C TRP A 340 -4.36 -16.48 -7.87
N ILE A 341 -4.08 -16.15 -6.60
CA ILE A 341 -3.14 -16.93 -5.80
C ILE A 341 -3.65 -18.36 -5.56
N HIS A 342 -4.96 -18.55 -5.39
CA HIS A 342 -5.56 -19.88 -5.27
C HIS A 342 -5.50 -20.65 -6.60
N TRP A 343 -5.65 -19.95 -7.72
CA TRP A 343 -5.47 -20.54 -9.05
C TRP A 343 -4.03 -21.00 -9.29
N GLU A 344 -3.03 -20.20 -8.92
CA GLU A 344 -1.62 -20.61 -9.01
C GLU A 344 -1.30 -21.77 -8.06
N ALA A 345 -1.88 -21.78 -6.85
CA ALA A 345 -1.80 -22.90 -5.92
C ALA A 345 -2.41 -24.20 -6.52
N ALA A 346 -3.56 -24.11 -7.18
CA ALA A 346 -4.16 -25.23 -7.90
C ALA A 346 -3.27 -25.74 -9.05
N LYS A 347 -2.63 -24.83 -9.82
CA LYS A 347 -1.66 -25.24 -10.84
C LYS A 347 -0.45 -25.96 -10.26
N LEU A 348 0.05 -25.55 -9.09
CA LEU A 348 1.14 -26.26 -8.41
C LEU A 348 0.70 -27.68 -8.01
N TRP A 349 -0.52 -27.82 -7.51
CA TRP A 349 -1.10 -29.12 -7.21
C TRP A 349 -1.20 -30.03 -8.46
N PHE A 350 -1.72 -29.51 -9.58
CA PHE A 350 -1.75 -30.25 -10.85
C PHE A 350 -0.36 -30.59 -11.40
N LYS A 351 0.66 -29.81 -11.04
CA LYS A 351 2.07 -30.11 -11.35
C LYS A 351 2.70 -31.15 -10.41
N GLY A 352 1.94 -31.72 -9.48
CA GLY A 352 2.40 -32.76 -8.56
C GLY A 352 3.25 -32.24 -7.40
N VAL A 353 3.20 -30.95 -7.08
CA VAL A 353 3.92 -30.41 -5.92
C VAL A 353 3.27 -30.92 -4.63
N THR A 354 4.08 -31.45 -3.72
CA THR A 354 3.63 -32.02 -2.45
C THR A 354 2.87 -30.98 -1.62
N PHE A 355 1.67 -31.34 -1.19
CA PHE A 355 0.89 -30.61 -0.20
C PHE A 355 1.41 -30.90 1.21
N ILE A 356 1.58 -29.84 1.99
CA ILE A 356 2.10 -29.86 3.35
C ILE A 356 1.01 -29.28 4.25
N PRO A 357 0.47 -30.07 5.19
CA PRO A 357 -0.57 -29.59 6.10
C PRO A 357 -0.02 -28.54 7.06
N HIS A 358 -0.92 -27.69 7.56
CA HIS A 358 -0.56 -26.68 8.55
C HIS A 358 -0.10 -27.35 9.86
N PRO A 359 0.99 -26.88 10.51
CA PRO A 359 1.55 -27.54 11.71
C PRO A 359 0.60 -27.62 12.90
N GLU A 360 -0.27 -26.63 13.04
CA GLU A 360 -1.35 -26.62 14.03
C GLU A 360 -2.66 -26.97 13.31
N GLU A 361 -3.50 -27.82 13.91
CA GLU A 361 -4.82 -28.25 13.39
C GLU A 361 -5.86 -27.10 13.25
N ALA A 362 -5.41 -25.87 13.05
CA ALA A 362 -6.16 -24.65 12.75
C ALA A 362 -6.79 -24.67 11.34
N GLU A 363 -7.19 -25.84 10.84
CA GLU A 363 -7.81 -25.96 9.54
C GLU A 363 -9.18 -25.27 9.54
N THR A 364 -9.28 -24.15 8.82
CA THR A 364 -10.55 -23.48 8.54
C THR A 364 -11.44 -24.38 7.67
N ARG A 365 -12.76 -24.15 7.66
CA ARG A 365 -13.68 -24.92 6.78
C ARG A 365 -13.24 -24.93 5.32
N ALA A 366 -12.63 -23.83 4.85
CA ALA A 366 -12.08 -23.72 3.51
C ALA A 366 -10.83 -24.61 3.32
N SER A 367 -9.89 -24.62 4.27
CA SER A 367 -8.72 -25.50 4.17
C SER A 367 -9.11 -26.97 4.30
N LYS A 368 -10.09 -27.31 5.15
CA LYS A 368 -10.68 -28.66 5.24
C LYS A 368 -11.32 -29.09 3.93
N ALA A 369 -12.07 -28.21 3.27
CA ALA A 369 -12.67 -28.50 1.97
C ALA A 369 -11.62 -28.71 0.87
N ILE A 370 -10.56 -27.91 0.86
CA ILE A 370 -9.42 -28.08 -0.07
C ILE A 370 -8.69 -29.41 0.21
N ALA A 371 -8.40 -29.71 1.48
CA ALA A 371 -7.77 -30.96 1.89
C ALA A 371 -8.65 -32.19 1.55
N LEU A 372 -9.96 -32.09 1.75
CA LEU A 372 -10.93 -33.13 1.41
C LEU A 372 -11.04 -33.33 -0.10
N LEU A 373 -11.09 -32.26 -0.89
CA LEU A 373 -11.08 -32.34 -2.36
C LEU A 373 -9.77 -32.93 -2.88
N ALA A 374 -8.64 -32.51 -2.32
CA ALA A 374 -7.33 -33.08 -2.63
C ALA A 374 -7.26 -34.57 -2.24
N GLY A 375 -7.84 -34.96 -1.11
CA GLY A 375 -7.94 -36.33 -0.62
C GLY A 375 -8.90 -37.24 -1.41
N ILE A 376 -10.01 -36.70 -1.92
CA ILE A 376 -11.00 -37.45 -2.72
C ILE A 376 -10.48 -37.76 -4.13
N VAL A 377 -9.63 -36.89 -4.71
CA VAL A 377 -8.96 -37.15 -5.99
C VAL A 377 -7.82 -38.18 -5.84
N LEU A 378 -7.35 -38.42 -4.61
CA LEU A 378 -6.36 -39.44 -4.28
C LEU A 378 -7.04 -40.80 -4.00
N LYS A 379 -7.29 -41.59 -5.05
CA LYS A 379 -7.02 -43.03 -4.91
C LYS A 379 -5.50 -43.16 -4.77
N PRO A 380 -4.97 -43.83 -3.73
CA PRO A 380 -3.54 -43.99 -3.58
C PRO A 380 -2.99 -44.77 -4.78
N PHE A 381 -2.08 -44.16 -5.53
CA PHE A 381 -1.20 -44.88 -6.43
C PHE A 381 -0.30 -45.77 -5.56
N THR A 382 -0.71 -47.03 -5.46
CA THR A 382 0.02 -48.24 -5.09
C THR A 382 1.38 -48.05 -4.43
N LYS A 383 1.41 -48.34 -3.13
CA LYS A 383 2.61 -48.75 -2.38
C LYS A 383 3.24 -49.95 -3.10
N LYS A 384 4.30 -49.76 -3.88
CA LYS A 384 5.17 -50.85 -4.33
C LYS A 384 5.91 -51.32 -3.07
N LYS A 385 5.50 -52.47 -2.52
CA LYS A 385 6.27 -53.15 -1.47
C LYS A 385 7.60 -53.55 -2.08
N GLU A 386 8.69 -52.97 -1.58
CA GLU A 386 9.95 -53.69 -1.49
C GLU A 386 9.80 -54.68 -0.34
N ASN A 387 9.77 -55.96 -0.70
CA ASN A 387 10.37 -57.12 -0.04
C ASN A 387 9.98 -58.37 -0.83
#